data_AF-K9KF44-F1
#
_entry.id   AF-K9KF44-F1
#
_cell.length_a   1.000
_cell.length_b   1.000
_cell.length_c   1.000
_cell.angle_alpha   90.00
_cell.angle_beta   90.00
_cell.angle_gamma   90.00
#
_symmetry.space_group_name_H-M   'P 1'
#
loop_
_entity.id
_entity.type
_entity.pdbx_description
1 polymer ?
#
loop_
_entity_poly.entity_id
_entity_poly.type
_entity_poly.pdbx_seq_one_letter_code
_entity_poly.pdbx_strand_id
1 'polypeptide(L)'
;AATGTGQGPSTSTIPGPSTEPSVVESKDRKANAHFILKLLCDSVVLQPYLRELLSAKDARGMTPFMSAVSGRAYPAAITILETAQKIAKAEVSSSEKEEDVFMGMVCPSGTNPDDSPLYVLCCNDTCSFTWTGAEHINQDIFECRTCGLLESLCCCTECARVCHKGHDCKLKRTSPTAYCDCWEKCKCKTLIAGQKSARLDLLYRLLTATNLVTLPNSRGEHLLLFLVQTVARQTVEHCQYRPPRIREDRNRKTANPEDSDMPDHDLEPPRFAQLALERVLQDWNALKSMIMFGSQENKDP
;
A
#
# COMPACT_ATOMS: atom_id res chain seq x y z
N ALA A 1 -33.54 -37.71 44.97
CA ALA A 1 -34.07 -36.55 44.24
C ALA A 1 -32.93 -35.55 44.06
N ALA A 2 -32.77 -35.02 42.83
CA ALA A 2 -31.88 -33.91 42.41
C ALA A 2 -30.35 -34.18 42.43
N THR A 3 -29.75 -34.63 41.31
CA THR A 3 -28.97 -33.86 40.29
C THR A 3 -27.58 -33.42 40.78
N GLY A 4 -26.46 -34.00 40.32
CA GLY A 4 -25.73 -33.69 39.07
C GLY A 4 -24.79 -32.49 39.31
N THR A 5 -23.47 -32.53 39.17
CA THR A 5 -22.66 -32.80 37.97
C THR A 5 -21.17 -33.00 38.34
N GLY A 6 -20.43 -33.76 37.52
CA GLY A 6 -19.01 -34.07 37.70
C GLY A 6 -18.07 -32.91 37.34
N GLN A 7 -16.98 -32.79 38.10
CA GLN A 7 -15.84 -31.93 37.79
C GLN A 7 -14.71 -32.80 37.21
N GLY A 8 -14.43 -32.60 35.92
CA GLY A 8 -13.22 -33.09 35.27
C GLY A 8 -12.00 -32.21 35.62
N PRO A 9 -10.78 -32.69 35.37
CA PRO A 9 -9.57 -31.93 35.68
C PRO A 9 -9.38 -30.78 34.68
N SER A 10 -9.11 -29.59 35.21
CA SER A 10 -8.86 -28.37 34.44
C SER A 10 -7.54 -28.46 33.69
N THR A 11 -7.61 -28.50 32.36
CA THR A 11 -6.49 -28.23 31.44
C THR A 11 -6.88 -27.10 30.50
N SER A 12 -6.27 -25.92 30.69
CA SER A 12 -5.88 -25.00 29.59
C SER A 12 -5.32 -23.70 30.17
N THR A 13 -4.04 -23.69 30.54
CA THR A 13 -3.29 -22.44 30.66
C THR A 13 -2.82 -22.08 29.26
N ILE A 14 -3.46 -21.08 28.64
CA ILE A 14 -2.99 -20.51 27.37
C ILE A 14 -1.67 -19.77 27.69
N PRO A 15 -0.53 -20.10 27.07
CA PRO A 15 0.68 -19.30 27.25
C PRO A 15 0.46 -17.92 26.64
N GLY A 16 0.70 -16.86 27.41
CA GLY A 16 0.75 -15.50 26.92
C GLY A 16 1.86 -15.31 25.86
N PRO A 17 1.87 -14.18 25.13
CA PRO A 17 2.86 -13.93 24.09
C PRO A 17 4.26 -13.97 24.69
N SER A 18 5.10 -14.86 24.18
CA SER A 18 6.48 -15.03 24.60
C SER A 18 7.26 -13.74 24.41
N THR A 19 7.73 -13.16 25.50
CA THR A 19 8.69 -12.04 25.53
C THR A 19 10.12 -12.54 25.31
N GLU A 20 10.34 -13.30 24.22
CA GLU A 20 11.72 -13.60 23.81
C GLU A 20 12.23 -12.50 22.86
N PRO A 21 13.40 -11.91 23.13
CA PRO A 21 14.00 -10.94 22.23
C PRO A 21 14.33 -11.63 20.89
N SER A 22 13.80 -11.07 19.81
CA SER A 22 14.10 -11.47 18.43
C SER A 22 15.62 -11.49 18.19
N VAL A 23 16.22 -12.68 18.10
CA VAL A 23 17.67 -12.91 17.93
C VAL A 23 18.22 -12.37 16.58
N VAL A 24 17.34 -11.96 15.66
CA VAL A 24 17.70 -11.49 14.31
C VAL A 24 17.34 -10.01 14.14
N GLU A 25 18.27 -9.20 13.63
CA GLU A 25 18.02 -7.80 13.33
C GLU A 25 16.90 -7.62 12.28
N SER A 26 16.13 -6.54 12.38
CA SER A 26 14.96 -6.29 11.51
C SER A 26 15.32 -6.23 10.02
N LYS A 27 16.53 -5.78 9.67
CA LYS A 27 17.03 -5.75 8.28
C LYS A 27 17.29 -7.16 7.77
N ASP A 28 17.98 -7.98 8.55
CA ASP A 28 18.29 -9.37 8.20
C ASP A 28 17.01 -10.20 8.08
N ARG A 29 16.02 -9.95 8.94
CA ARG A 29 14.71 -10.60 8.83
C ARG A 29 14.01 -10.31 7.50
N LYS A 30 14.05 -9.07 7.01
CA LYS A 30 13.46 -8.70 5.71
C LYS A 30 14.20 -9.36 4.54
N ALA A 31 15.53 -9.34 4.57
CA ALA A 31 16.36 -9.98 3.55
C ALA A 31 16.12 -11.50 3.50
N ASN A 32 16.11 -12.15 4.67
CA ASN A 32 15.85 -13.58 4.80
C ASN A 32 14.45 -13.95 4.31
N ALA A 33 13.42 -13.18 4.67
CA ALA A 33 12.05 -13.42 4.20
C ALA A 33 11.94 -13.33 2.66
N HIS A 34 12.60 -12.34 2.05
CA HIS A 34 12.64 -12.22 0.59
C HIS A 34 13.42 -13.37 -0.05
N PHE A 35 14.53 -13.79 0.56
CA PHE A 35 15.29 -14.95 0.10
C PHE A 35 14.48 -16.25 0.13
N ILE A 36 13.73 -16.49 1.21
CA ILE A 36 12.82 -17.64 1.33
C ILE A 36 11.78 -17.60 0.21
N LEU A 37 11.15 -16.44 -0.04
CA LEU A 37 10.19 -16.29 -1.15
C LEU A 37 10.82 -16.67 -2.50
N LYS A 38 12.05 -16.23 -2.76
CA LYS A 38 12.76 -16.58 -3.99
C LYS A 38 12.98 -18.09 -4.11
N LEU A 39 13.42 -18.75 -3.03
CA LEU A 39 13.58 -20.20 -3.00
C LEU A 39 12.26 -20.94 -3.25
N LEU A 40 11.14 -20.44 -2.72
CA LEU A 40 9.81 -21.02 -2.98
C LEU A 40 9.42 -20.86 -4.44
N CYS A 41 9.62 -19.68 -5.03
CA CYS A 41 9.34 -19.41 -6.44
C CYS A 41 10.21 -20.22 -7.42
N ASP A 42 11.45 -20.52 -7.04
CA ASP A 42 12.41 -21.28 -7.84
C ASP A 42 12.33 -22.81 -7.57
N SER A 43 11.50 -23.25 -6.63
CA SER A 43 11.40 -24.66 -6.22
C SER A 43 10.78 -25.53 -7.30
N VAL A 44 11.56 -26.51 -7.79
CA VAL A 44 11.14 -27.49 -8.82
C VAL A 44 9.93 -28.32 -8.36
N VAL A 45 9.84 -28.61 -7.05
CA VAL A 45 8.74 -29.37 -6.46
C VAL A 45 7.45 -28.55 -6.41
N LEU A 46 7.56 -27.23 -6.23
CA LEU A 46 6.41 -26.34 -6.16
C LEU A 46 5.93 -25.89 -7.54
N GLN A 47 6.77 -25.97 -8.58
CA GLN A 47 6.42 -25.50 -9.94
C GLN A 47 5.00 -25.89 -10.40
N PRO A 48 4.54 -27.15 -10.26
CA PRO A 48 3.19 -27.54 -10.71
C PRO A 48 2.04 -26.84 -9.96
N TYR A 49 2.32 -26.30 -8.77
CA TYR A 49 1.32 -25.68 -7.89
C TYR A 49 1.43 -24.15 -7.86
N LEU A 50 2.51 -23.57 -8.39
CA LEU A 50 2.76 -22.13 -8.27
C LEU A 50 1.65 -21.29 -8.94
N ARG A 51 1.09 -21.73 -10.07
CA ARG A 51 -0.04 -21.04 -10.70
C ARG A 51 -1.24 -20.91 -9.77
N GLU A 52 -1.64 -22.01 -9.14
CA GLU A 52 -2.74 -22.04 -8.19
C GLU A 52 -2.43 -21.15 -6.98
N LEU A 53 -1.23 -21.30 -6.40
CA LEU A 53 -0.80 -20.53 -5.23
C LEU A 53 -0.76 -19.02 -5.49
N LEU A 54 -0.28 -18.60 -6.67
CA LEU A 54 -0.19 -17.19 -7.05
C LEU A 54 -1.53 -16.62 -7.52
N SER A 55 -2.49 -17.46 -7.91
CA SER A 55 -3.85 -17.04 -8.27
C SER A 55 -4.81 -17.07 -7.06
N ALA A 56 -4.42 -17.72 -5.97
CA ALA A 56 -5.21 -17.82 -4.76
C ALA A 56 -5.48 -16.44 -4.16
N LYS A 57 -6.69 -16.25 -3.62
CA LYS A 57 -7.13 -14.98 -3.03
C LYS A 57 -7.31 -15.13 -1.53
N ASP A 58 -6.90 -14.11 -0.78
CA ASP A 58 -7.21 -14.01 0.64
C ASP A 58 -8.69 -13.63 0.90
N ALA A 59 -9.07 -13.47 2.16
CA ALA A 59 -10.42 -13.07 2.54
C ALA A 59 -10.83 -11.66 2.05
N ARG A 60 -9.87 -10.86 1.55
CA ARG A 60 -10.09 -9.55 0.94
C ARG A 60 -10.08 -9.61 -0.59
N GLY A 61 -9.95 -10.80 -1.17
CA GLY A 61 -9.90 -11.00 -2.62
C GLY A 61 -8.53 -10.71 -3.25
N MET A 62 -7.47 -10.51 -2.46
CA MET A 62 -6.14 -10.14 -2.96
C MET A 62 -5.30 -11.39 -3.26
N THR A 63 -4.62 -11.39 -4.40
CA THR A 63 -3.57 -12.38 -4.68
C THR A 63 -2.30 -12.09 -3.86
N PRO A 64 -1.32 -13.01 -3.81
CA PRO A 64 -0.03 -12.73 -3.19
C PRO A 64 0.66 -11.49 -3.77
N PHE A 65 0.53 -11.25 -5.09
CA PHE A 65 1.07 -10.05 -5.73
C PHE A 65 0.39 -8.78 -5.21
N MET A 66 -0.95 -8.73 -5.25
CA MET A 66 -1.72 -7.58 -4.76
C MET A 66 -1.46 -7.30 -3.28
N SER A 67 -1.30 -8.36 -2.48
CA SER A 67 -0.96 -8.27 -1.06
C SER A 67 0.42 -7.67 -0.85
N ALA A 68 1.43 -8.09 -1.62
CA ALA A 68 2.77 -7.54 -1.56
C ALA A 68 2.81 -6.04 -1.94
N VAL A 69 2.05 -5.62 -2.95
CA VAL A 69 1.92 -4.20 -3.33
C VAL A 69 1.23 -3.40 -2.24
N SER A 70 0.09 -3.89 -1.72
CA SER A 70 -0.66 -3.24 -0.64
C SER A 70 0.15 -3.10 0.65
N GLY A 71 0.98 -4.10 0.94
CA GLY A 71 1.90 -4.12 2.08
C GLY A 71 3.21 -3.37 1.86
N ARG A 72 3.40 -2.73 0.70
CA ARG A 72 4.63 -1.99 0.33
C ARG A 72 5.90 -2.86 0.32
N ALA A 73 5.74 -4.16 0.11
CA ALA A 73 6.81 -5.16 -0.02
C ALA A 73 7.25 -5.27 -1.49
N TYR A 74 7.69 -4.16 -2.08
CA TYR A 74 7.95 -4.07 -3.52
C TYR A 74 8.99 -5.07 -4.07
N PRO A 75 10.11 -5.39 -3.37
CA PRO A 75 11.03 -6.43 -3.83
C PRO A 75 10.37 -7.81 -3.94
N ALA A 76 9.51 -8.15 -2.98
CA ALA A 76 8.74 -9.40 -3.02
C ALA A 76 7.70 -9.37 -4.15
N ALA A 77 7.03 -8.23 -4.37
CA ALA A 77 6.09 -8.06 -5.48
C ALA A 77 6.78 -8.24 -6.83
N ILE A 78 7.99 -7.70 -7.02
CA ILE A 78 8.79 -7.89 -8.24
C ILE A 78 9.09 -9.38 -8.46
N THR A 79 9.58 -10.09 -7.43
CA THR A 79 9.84 -11.53 -7.53
C THR A 79 8.58 -12.31 -7.91
N ILE A 80 7.43 -12.01 -7.30
CA ILE A 80 6.16 -12.66 -7.64
C ILE A 80 5.75 -12.35 -9.08
N LEU A 81 5.89 -11.10 -9.53
CA LEU A 81 5.56 -10.68 -10.89
C LEU A 81 6.42 -11.42 -11.93
N GLU A 82 7.73 -11.52 -11.70
CA GLU A 82 8.66 -12.24 -12.57
C GLU A 82 8.33 -13.73 -12.63
N THR A 83 7.98 -14.34 -11.49
CA THR A 83 7.52 -15.74 -11.45
C THR A 83 6.21 -15.93 -12.22
N ALA A 84 5.24 -15.03 -12.04
CA ALA A 84 3.98 -15.06 -12.79
C ALA A 84 4.22 -14.97 -14.30
N GLN A 85 5.13 -14.11 -14.76
CA GLN A 85 5.51 -14.03 -16.18
C GLN A 85 6.15 -15.32 -16.70
N LYS A 86 7.02 -15.97 -15.90
CA LYS A 86 7.64 -17.25 -16.29
C LYS A 86 6.61 -18.35 -16.43
N ILE A 87 5.66 -18.45 -15.49
CA ILE A 87 4.59 -19.44 -15.51
C ILE A 87 3.68 -19.22 -16.71
N ALA A 88 3.23 -17.98 -16.94
CA ALA A 88 2.35 -17.67 -18.07
C ALA A 88 2.99 -18.05 -19.42
N LYS A 89 4.29 -17.82 -19.60
CA LYS A 89 5.05 -18.21 -20.80
C LYS A 89 5.24 -19.71 -20.95
N ALA A 90 5.39 -20.44 -19.84
CA ALA A 90 5.60 -21.88 -19.85
C ALA A 90 4.30 -22.66 -20.08
N GLU A 91 3.16 -22.12 -19.62
CA GLU A 91 1.85 -22.76 -19.69
C GLU A 91 1.04 -22.41 -20.95
N VAL A 92 1.68 -21.88 -22.00
CA VAL A 92 1.04 -21.67 -23.31
C VAL A 92 0.74 -23.04 -23.96
N SER A 93 -0.30 -23.69 -23.45
CA SER A 93 -0.99 -24.84 -24.05
C SER A 93 -2.27 -24.34 -24.73
N SER A 94 -2.77 -25.11 -25.70
CA SER A 94 -3.60 -24.67 -26.83
C SER A 94 -5.01 -24.10 -26.55
N SER A 95 -5.34 -23.67 -25.33
CA SER A 95 -6.69 -23.17 -24.99
C SER A 95 -6.77 -21.86 -24.20
N GLU A 96 -5.74 -21.47 -23.45
CA GLU A 96 -5.73 -20.23 -22.65
C GLU A 96 -4.69 -19.24 -23.19
N LYS A 97 -5.02 -17.94 -23.21
CA LYS A 97 -4.06 -16.92 -23.61
C LYS A 97 -3.07 -16.66 -22.47
N GLU A 98 -1.80 -16.47 -22.81
CA GLU A 98 -0.72 -16.11 -21.87
C GLU A 98 -1.13 -14.94 -20.96
N GLU A 99 -1.78 -13.92 -21.54
CA GLU A 99 -2.25 -12.73 -20.83
C GLU A 99 -3.29 -13.06 -19.74
N ASP A 100 -4.22 -13.98 -20.02
CA ASP A 100 -5.28 -14.36 -19.07
C ASP A 100 -4.68 -15.11 -17.86
N VAL A 101 -3.73 -16.02 -18.12
CA VAL A 101 -3.00 -16.74 -17.07
C VAL A 101 -2.18 -15.78 -16.21
N PHE A 102 -1.46 -14.85 -16.85
CA PHE A 102 -0.66 -13.84 -16.16
C PHE A 102 -1.53 -12.92 -15.29
N MET A 103 -2.61 -12.38 -15.86
CA MET A 103 -3.51 -11.48 -15.14
C MET A 103 -4.28 -12.20 -14.03
N GLY A 104 -4.54 -13.50 -14.15
CA GLY A 104 -5.08 -14.32 -13.06
C GLY A 104 -4.26 -14.29 -11.77
N MET A 105 -2.93 -14.21 -11.87
CA MET A 105 -2.02 -14.10 -10.72
C MET A 105 -1.79 -12.65 -10.27
N VAL A 106 -1.81 -11.69 -11.20
CA VAL A 106 -1.44 -10.29 -10.95
C VAL A 106 -2.63 -9.44 -10.53
N CYS A 107 -3.71 -9.48 -11.29
CA CYS A 107 -4.93 -8.70 -11.06
C CYS A 107 -6.13 -9.43 -11.70
N PRO A 108 -6.64 -10.49 -11.04
CA PRO A 108 -7.64 -11.37 -11.62
C PRO A 108 -8.96 -10.65 -11.90
N SER A 109 -9.73 -11.20 -12.83
CA SER A 109 -11.09 -10.73 -13.14
C SER A 109 -11.96 -10.66 -11.88
N GLY A 110 -12.80 -9.63 -11.81
CA GLY A 110 -13.63 -9.33 -10.63
C GLY A 110 -12.91 -8.60 -9.49
N THR A 111 -11.62 -8.28 -9.64
CA THR A 111 -10.92 -7.38 -8.72
C THR A 111 -11.61 -6.01 -8.71
N ASN A 112 -11.85 -5.44 -7.53
CA ASN A 112 -12.36 -4.08 -7.41
C ASN A 112 -11.37 -3.12 -8.09
N PRO A 113 -11.82 -2.21 -8.98
CA PRO A 113 -10.92 -1.27 -9.66
C PRO A 113 -10.02 -0.44 -8.72
N ASP A 114 -10.51 -0.11 -7.52
CA ASP A 114 -9.74 0.63 -6.50
C ASP A 114 -8.66 -0.23 -5.81
N ASP A 115 -8.67 -1.54 -6.04
CA ASP A 115 -7.66 -2.50 -5.58
C ASP A 115 -6.71 -2.92 -6.72
N SER A 116 -6.80 -2.29 -7.90
CA SER A 116 -5.82 -2.46 -8.98
C SER A 116 -4.40 -2.26 -8.43
N PRO A 117 -3.47 -3.21 -8.62
CA PRO A 117 -2.14 -3.11 -8.03
C PRO A 117 -1.36 -1.89 -8.55
N LEU A 118 -1.61 -1.46 -9.80
CA LEU A 118 -1.02 -0.23 -10.32
C LEU A 118 -1.57 1.02 -9.60
N TYR A 119 -2.89 1.07 -9.37
CA TYR A 119 -3.52 2.18 -8.65
C TYR A 119 -3.07 2.23 -7.18
N VAL A 120 -3.05 1.09 -6.50
CA VAL A 120 -2.58 0.95 -5.12
C VAL A 120 -1.10 1.33 -5.00
N LEU A 121 -0.27 0.93 -5.96
CA LEU A 121 1.15 1.33 -6.01
C LEU A 121 1.31 2.86 -6.04
N CYS A 122 0.46 3.57 -6.79
CA CYS A 122 0.45 5.03 -6.86
C CYS A 122 -0.16 5.70 -5.62
N CYS A 123 -1.07 5.04 -4.91
CA CYS A 123 -1.64 5.55 -3.64
C CYS A 123 -0.70 5.39 -2.43
N ASN A 124 0.37 4.59 -2.55
CA ASN A 124 1.23 4.21 -1.44
C ASN A 124 2.24 5.29 -0.97
N ASP A 125 1.87 6.56 -1.02
CA ASP A 125 2.68 7.63 -0.43
C ASP A 125 2.60 7.61 1.11
N THR A 126 3.56 8.29 1.75
CA THR A 126 3.67 8.29 3.20
C THR A 126 2.74 9.30 3.85
N CYS A 127 2.32 9.01 5.08
CA CYS A 127 1.57 9.94 5.92
C CYS A 127 2.28 11.30 5.99
N SER A 128 1.55 12.42 5.97
CA SER A 128 2.17 13.74 6.08
C SER A 128 2.96 13.92 7.38
N PHE A 129 2.53 13.27 8.47
CA PHE A 129 3.26 13.24 9.74
C PHE A 129 4.73 12.82 9.58
N THR A 130 5.06 11.96 8.61
CA THR A 130 6.46 11.51 8.44
C THR A 130 7.40 12.66 8.05
N TRP A 131 6.90 13.76 7.48
CA TRP A 131 7.72 14.89 7.04
C TRP A 131 7.31 16.23 7.67
N THR A 132 6.17 16.30 8.36
CA THR A 132 5.75 17.48 9.13
C THR A 132 5.94 17.32 10.64
N GLY A 133 6.03 16.08 11.15
CA GLY A 133 5.87 15.81 12.57
C GLY A 133 4.60 16.45 13.12
N ALA A 134 4.71 17.08 14.29
CA ALA A 134 3.64 17.85 14.93
C ALA A 134 3.52 19.31 14.42
N GLU A 135 4.23 19.69 13.36
CA GLU A 135 4.05 21.01 12.75
C GLU A 135 2.76 21.06 11.92
N HIS A 136 1.94 22.08 12.19
CA HIS A 136 0.69 22.28 11.46
C HIS A 136 0.98 22.88 10.08
N ILE A 137 0.48 22.23 9.03
CA ILE A 137 0.53 22.74 7.65
C ILE A 137 -0.88 22.89 7.10
N ASN A 138 -1.06 23.76 6.11
CA ASN A 138 -2.29 23.82 5.34
C ASN A 138 -2.38 22.59 4.42
N GLN A 139 -3.25 21.64 4.76
CA GLN A 139 -3.49 20.38 4.04
C GLN A 139 -4.94 19.95 4.17
N ASP A 140 -5.44 19.15 3.25
CA ASP A 140 -6.75 18.50 3.42
C ASP A 140 -6.69 17.50 4.57
N ILE A 141 -7.64 17.63 5.50
CA ILE A 141 -7.77 16.76 6.67
C ILE A 141 -9.15 16.15 6.77
N PHE A 142 -9.20 14.95 7.35
CA PHE A 142 -10.40 14.13 7.40
C PHE A 142 -10.71 13.73 8.84
N GLU A 143 -12.00 13.80 9.19
CA GLU A 143 -12.54 13.15 10.38
C GLU A 143 -12.97 11.72 10.03
N CYS A 144 -12.69 10.75 10.90
CA CYS A 144 -13.12 9.37 10.72
C CYS A 144 -13.93 8.90 11.93
N ARG A 145 -15.25 8.83 11.76
CA ARG A 145 -16.19 8.42 12.82
C ARG A 145 -16.00 6.95 13.21
N THR A 146 -15.71 6.09 12.24
CA THR A 146 -15.45 4.67 12.48
C THR A 146 -14.22 4.46 13.38
N CYS A 147 -13.19 5.29 13.27
CA CYS A 147 -11.94 5.15 14.03
C CYS A 147 -11.84 6.08 15.24
N GLY A 148 -12.80 6.98 15.44
CA GLY A 148 -12.75 7.98 16.51
C GLY A 148 -11.73 9.11 16.29
N LEU A 149 -11.37 9.41 15.03
CA LEU A 149 -10.62 10.61 14.66
C LEU A 149 -11.61 11.77 14.53
N LEU A 150 -12.02 12.35 15.66
CA LEU A 150 -13.05 13.37 15.78
C LEU A 150 -12.51 14.59 16.55
N GLU A 151 -13.27 15.68 16.51
CA GLU A 151 -12.98 16.93 17.25
C GLU A 151 -11.62 17.52 16.91
N SER A 152 -10.62 17.40 17.78
CA SER A 152 -9.26 17.88 17.55
C SER A 152 -8.43 16.93 16.67
N LEU A 153 -8.81 15.66 16.56
CA LEU A 153 -8.06 14.64 15.85
C LEU A 153 -8.48 14.56 14.38
N CYS A 154 -7.52 14.31 13.51
CA CYS A 154 -7.77 14.14 12.09
C CYS A 154 -6.73 13.22 11.42
N CYS A 155 -6.97 12.89 10.15
CA CYS A 155 -5.96 12.23 9.33
C CYS A 155 -5.76 12.95 7.98
N CYS A 156 -4.55 12.82 7.43
CA CYS A 156 -4.22 13.36 6.11
C CYS A 156 -4.85 12.55 4.98
N THR A 157 -4.75 13.07 3.76
CA THR A 157 -5.31 12.43 2.56
C THR A 157 -4.79 11.00 2.34
N GLU A 158 -3.50 10.73 2.57
CA GLU A 158 -2.90 9.40 2.38
C GLU A 158 -3.50 8.40 3.37
N CYS A 159 -3.67 8.81 4.63
CA CYS A 159 -4.30 7.99 5.65
C CYS A 159 -5.77 7.74 5.34
N ALA A 160 -6.51 8.76 4.90
CA ALA A 160 -7.91 8.61 4.50
C ALA A 160 -8.07 7.56 3.39
N ARG A 161 -7.17 7.57 2.39
CA ARG A 161 -7.18 6.62 1.26
C ARG A 161 -6.75 5.20 1.62
N VAL A 162 -5.83 5.02 2.57
CA VAL A 162 -5.19 3.71 2.84
C VAL A 162 -5.62 3.10 4.18
N CYS A 163 -5.57 3.89 5.25
CA CYS A 163 -5.89 3.42 6.60
C CYS A 163 -7.39 3.41 6.85
N HIS A 164 -8.12 4.36 6.28
CA HIS A 164 -9.55 4.55 6.49
C HIS A 164 -10.37 4.25 5.22
N LYS A 165 -9.82 3.45 4.30
CA LYS A 165 -10.53 2.97 3.11
C LYS A 165 -11.79 2.21 3.54
N GLY A 166 -12.95 2.65 3.06
CA GLY A 166 -14.25 2.03 3.36
C GLY A 166 -14.84 2.41 4.73
N HIS A 167 -14.25 3.36 5.45
CA HIS A 167 -14.81 3.88 6.71
C HIS A 167 -15.69 5.13 6.48
N ASP A 168 -16.44 5.56 7.50
CA ASP A 168 -17.09 6.88 7.50
C ASP A 168 -16.03 7.96 7.76
N CYS A 169 -15.31 8.31 6.69
CA CYS A 169 -14.21 9.25 6.66
C CYS A 169 -14.58 10.43 5.75
N LYS A 170 -14.60 11.66 6.30
CA LYS A 170 -15.12 12.85 5.61
C LYS A 170 -14.17 14.02 5.75
N LEU A 171 -14.06 14.83 4.69
CA LEU A 171 -13.26 16.05 4.68
C LEU A 171 -13.80 17.03 5.73
N LYS A 172 -12.90 17.52 6.59
CA LYS A 172 -13.21 18.52 7.62
C LYS A 172 -13.03 19.92 7.01
N ARG A 173 -14.11 20.71 6.99
CA ARG A 173 -14.13 22.06 6.37
C ARG A 173 -13.58 23.18 7.27
N THR A 174 -13.34 22.89 8.53
CA THR A 174 -12.87 23.83 9.56
C THR A 174 -11.45 23.46 9.99
N SER A 175 -10.62 24.45 10.32
CA SER A 175 -9.21 24.28 10.70
C SER A 175 -8.34 23.73 9.55
N PRO A 176 -8.04 24.56 8.53
CA PRO A 176 -7.30 24.11 7.35
C PRO A 176 -5.83 23.73 7.66
N THR A 177 -5.31 24.14 8.81
CA THR A 177 -3.97 23.81 9.28
C THR A 177 -4.02 22.74 10.35
N ALA A 178 -3.39 21.58 10.11
CA ALA A 178 -3.21 20.52 11.10
C ALA A 178 -2.04 19.60 10.72
N TYR A 179 -1.63 18.73 11.64
CA TYR A 179 -0.84 17.53 11.34
C TYR A 179 -1.73 16.28 11.42
N CYS A 180 -1.22 15.13 11.02
CA CYS A 180 -1.99 13.88 10.99
C CYS A 180 -1.89 13.08 12.29
N ASP A 181 -3.03 12.76 12.90
CA ASP A 181 -3.14 12.00 14.16
C ASP A 181 -3.47 10.52 13.96
N CYS A 182 -3.44 10.02 12.71
CA CYS A 182 -3.84 8.65 12.39
C CYS A 182 -3.12 7.61 13.26
N TRP A 183 -1.84 7.85 13.56
CA TRP A 183 -1.01 6.94 14.35
C TRP A 183 -1.43 6.89 15.83
N GLU A 184 -2.07 7.92 16.37
CA GLU A 184 -2.51 7.96 17.78
C GLU A 184 -3.70 7.03 18.03
N LYS A 185 -4.56 6.83 17.01
CA LYS A 185 -5.76 5.99 17.11
C LYS A 185 -5.64 4.67 16.38
N CYS A 186 -4.75 4.56 15.41
CA CYS A 186 -4.68 3.43 14.48
C CYS A 186 -3.25 2.98 14.23
N LYS A 187 -3.09 1.71 13.83
CA LYS A 187 -1.82 1.23 13.26
C LYS A 187 -1.65 1.80 11.84
N CYS A 188 -1.13 3.01 11.77
CA CYS A 188 -1.05 3.79 10.53
C CYS A 188 -0.15 3.09 9.49
N LYS A 189 -0.78 2.51 8.45
CA LYS A 189 -0.09 1.78 7.38
C LYS A 189 0.77 2.70 6.51
N THR A 190 0.42 3.98 6.41
CA THR A 190 1.11 4.96 5.57
C THR A 190 2.36 5.54 6.21
N LEU A 191 2.68 5.21 7.46
CA LEU A 191 4.01 5.49 8.03
C LEU A 191 5.12 4.67 7.36
N ILE A 192 4.77 3.54 6.74
CA ILE A 192 5.73 2.62 6.13
C ILE A 192 6.04 3.09 4.69
N ALA A 193 7.24 3.58 4.39
CA ALA A 193 7.55 4.09 3.04
C ALA A 193 7.76 3.00 1.95
N GLY A 194 8.21 1.80 2.36
CA GLY A 194 8.74 0.80 1.42
C GLY A 194 10.07 1.22 0.76
N GLN A 195 10.65 0.33 -0.05
CA GLN A 195 11.92 0.64 -0.74
C GLN A 195 11.67 1.48 -2.00
N LYS A 196 12.15 2.74 -2.01
CA LYS A 196 11.90 3.72 -3.08
C LYS A 196 12.27 3.22 -4.48
N SER A 197 13.47 2.65 -4.64
CA SER A 197 13.94 2.13 -5.94
C SER A 197 13.10 0.96 -6.45
N ALA A 198 12.77 0.00 -5.58
CA ALA A 198 11.94 -1.15 -5.95
C ALA A 198 10.50 -0.73 -6.26
N ARG A 199 9.94 0.28 -5.57
CA ARG A 199 8.62 0.83 -5.89
C ARG A 199 8.58 1.38 -7.31
N LEU A 200 9.63 2.13 -7.68
CA LEU A 200 9.76 2.73 -8.99
C LEU A 200 9.99 1.66 -10.08
N ASP A 201 10.88 0.68 -9.85
CA ASP A 201 11.06 -0.46 -10.77
C ASP A 201 9.74 -1.22 -11.01
N LEU A 202 8.98 -1.48 -9.94
CA LEU A 202 7.69 -2.14 -10.04
C LEU A 202 6.68 -1.34 -10.87
N LEU A 203 6.68 0.00 -10.78
CA LEU A 203 5.85 0.85 -11.63
C LEU A 203 6.17 0.65 -13.12
N TYR A 204 7.46 0.72 -13.48
CA TYR A 204 7.90 0.50 -14.85
C TYR A 204 7.47 -0.87 -15.38
N ARG A 205 7.65 -1.92 -14.57
CA ARG A 205 7.26 -3.28 -14.93
C ARG A 205 5.76 -3.44 -15.14
N LEU A 206 4.93 -2.86 -14.26
CA LEU A 206 3.48 -2.91 -14.41
C LEU A 206 2.99 -2.18 -15.66
N LEU A 207 3.55 -1.00 -15.95
CA LEU A 207 3.20 -0.24 -17.16
C LEU A 207 3.60 -0.98 -18.44
N THR A 208 4.71 -1.72 -18.43
CA THR A 208 5.16 -2.48 -19.60
C THR A 208 4.45 -3.83 -19.75
N ALA A 209 4.15 -4.51 -18.63
CA ALA A 209 3.63 -5.87 -18.65
C ALA A 209 2.10 -5.97 -18.62
N THR A 210 1.38 -4.89 -18.31
CA THR A 210 -0.08 -4.91 -18.15
C THR A 210 -0.75 -3.75 -18.86
N ASN A 211 -2.06 -3.85 -19.08
CA ASN A 211 -2.91 -2.76 -19.55
C ASN A 211 -3.63 -2.03 -18.39
N LEU A 212 -3.24 -2.24 -17.13
CA LEU A 212 -3.93 -1.67 -15.96
C LEU A 212 -4.02 -0.14 -15.97
N VAL A 213 -3.11 0.53 -16.69
CA VAL A 213 -3.08 2.00 -16.80
C VAL A 213 -4.28 2.56 -17.57
N THR A 214 -4.91 1.77 -18.43
CA THR A 214 -6.07 2.19 -19.22
C THR A 214 -7.40 2.03 -18.48
N LEU A 215 -7.39 1.32 -17.36
CA LEU A 215 -8.59 1.01 -16.58
C LEU A 215 -8.87 2.12 -15.57
N PRO A 216 -10.08 2.72 -15.59
CA PRO A 216 -10.47 3.69 -14.58
C PRO A 216 -10.77 3.01 -13.24
N ASN A 217 -10.72 3.79 -12.16
CA ASN A 217 -11.11 3.36 -10.82
C ASN A 217 -12.65 3.25 -10.68
N SER A 218 -13.15 2.93 -9.47
CA SER A 218 -14.60 2.73 -9.25
C SER A 218 -15.45 3.98 -9.51
N ARG A 219 -14.83 5.16 -9.54
CA ARG A 219 -15.46 6.46 -9.81
C ARG A 219 -15.36 6.89 -11.29
N GLY A 220 -14.80 6.03 -12.15
CA GLY A 220 -14.56 6.37 -13.55
C GLY A 220 -13.34 7.29 -13.76
N GLU A 221 -12.49 7.47 -12.75
CA GLU A 221 -11.30 8.32 -12.86
C GLU A 221 -10.09 7.49 -13.32
N HIS A 222 -9.41 7.95 -14.36
CA HIS A 222 -8.15 7.36 -14.81
C HIS A 222 -7.01 7.66 -13.83
N LEU A 223 -6.02 6.76 -13.78
CA LEU A 223 -4.82 6.92 -12.95
C LEU A 223 -4.12 8.25 -13.21
N LEU A 224 -4.10 8.72 -14.47
CA LEU A 224 -3.46 9.97 -14.85
C LEU A 224 -4.13 11.18 -14.17
N LEU A 225 -5.45 11.23 -14.09
CA LEU A 225 -6.18 12.28 -13.37
C LEU A 225 -5.81 12.28 -11.87
N PHE A 226 -5.78 11.09 -11.26
CA PHE A 226 -5.37 10.92 -9.87
C PHE A 226 -3.94 11.45 -9.62
N LEU A 227 -3.00 11.12 -10.50
CA LEU A 227 -1.60 11.54 -10.39
C LEU A 227 -1.46 13.05 -10.53
N VAL A 228 -2.13 13.68 -11.51
CA VAL A 228 -2.11 15.14 -11.69
C VAL A 228 -2.65 15.86 -10.45
N GLN A 229 -3.80 15.42 -9.94
CA GLN A 229 -4.40 16.00 -8.73
C GLN A 229 -3.50 15.83 -7.51
N THR A 230 -2.90 14.64 -7.36
CA THR A 230 -2.00 14.34 -6.24
C THR A 230 -0.74 15.20 -6.30
N VAL A 231 -0.10 15.33 -7.46
CA VAL A 231 1.10 16.17 -7.63
C VAL A 231 0.79 17.64 -7.39
N ALA A 232 -0.34 18.14 -7.91
CA ALA A 232 -0.76 19.53 -7.69
C ALA A 232 -0.95 19.82 -6.19
N ARG A 233 -1.65 18.94 -5.47
CA ARG A 233 -1.85 19.06 -4.03
C ARG A 233 -0.52 18.96 -3.26
N GLN A 234 0.28 17.95 -3.54
CA GLN A 234 1.59 17.74 -2.92
C GLN A 234 2.52 18.93 -3.14
N THR A 235 2.50 19.58 -4.30
CA THR A 235 3.34 20.77 -4.56
C THR A 235 3.03 21.89 -3.56
N VAL A 236 1.75 22.15 -3.28
CA VAL A 236 1.32 23.17 -2.31
C VAL A 236 1.67 22.77 -0.87
N GLU A 237 1.44 21.50 -0.51
CA GLU A 237 1.76 20.95 0.81
C GLU A 237 3.27 21.01 1.07
N HIS A 238 4.09 20.53 0.14
CA HIS A 238 5.55 20.43 0.29
C HIS A 238 6.26 21.79 0.27
N CYS A 239 5.67 22.84 -0.32
CA CYS A 239 6.20 24.20 -0.20
C CYS A 239 6.22 24.73 1.24
N GLN A 240 5.44 24.13 2.14
CA GLN A 240 5.40 24.49 3.56
C GLN A 240 6.44 23.71 4.39
N TYR A 241 7.08 22.67 3.82
CA TYR A 241 8.10 21.88 4.50
C TYR A 241 9.32 22.72 4.84
N ARG A 242 9.74 22.67 6.11
CA ARG A 242 10.97 23.28 6.59
C ARG A 242 11.92 22.18 7.05
N PRO A 243 13.04 21.95 6.35
CA PRO A 243 14.00 20.97 6.78
C PRO A 243 14.48 21.26 8.21
N PRO A 244 14.59 20.24 9.07
CA PRO A 244 15.16 20.44 10.40
C PRO A 244 16.55 21.06 10.24
N ARG A 245 16.79 22.18 10.90
CA ARG A 245 18.15 22.70 11.03
C ARG A 245 18.94 21.65 11.81
N ILE A 246 20.05 21.17 11.24
CA ILE A 246 20.99 20.28 11.92
C ILE A 246 21.41 20.97 13.23
N ARG A 247 20.76 20.63 14.34
CA ARG A 247 21.25 20.97 15.67
C ARG A 247 22.19 19.83 16.05
N GLU A 248 23.48 20.12 16.08
CA GLU A 248 24.52 19.23 16.61
C GLU A 248 24.33 18.91 18.11
N ASP A 249 23.34 19.50 18.77
CA ASP A 249 23.01 19.20 20.16
C ASP A 249 22.08 17.99 20.29
N ARG A 250 22.65 16.80 20.07
CA ARG A 250 22.16 15.54 20.68
C ARG A 250 22.61 15.44 22.15
N ASN A 251 22.61 16.57 22.86
CA ASN A 251 22.89 16.59 24.29
C ASN A 251 21.61 16.14 25.01
N ARG A 252 21.58 14.84 25.35
CA ARG A 252 20.65 14.15 26.27
C ARG A 252 19.63 15.09 26.93
N LYS A 253 18.50 15.34 26.27
CA LYS A 253 17.24 15.51 27.00
C LYS A 253 16.79 14.12 27.36
N THR A 254 16.68 13.85 28.66
CA THR A 254 15.98 12.69 29.21
C THR A 254 14.68 12.49 28.44
N ALA A 255 14.58 11.39 27.70
CA ALA A 255 13.37 11.03 26.98
C ALA A 255 12.24 10.92 28.00
N ASN A 256 11.20 11.73 27.82
CA ASN A 256 9.96 11.51 28.55
C ASN A 256 9.40 10.16 28.08
N PRO A 257 8.88 9.30 28.98
CA PRO A 257 8.32 8.01 28.59
C PRO A 257 7.12 8.11 27.63
N GLU A 258 6.52 9.30 27.49
CA GLU A 258 5.45 9.58 26.52
C GLU A 258 5.96 9.86 25.08
N ASP A 259 7.22 10.26 24.90
CA ASP A 259 7.85 10.40 23.56
C ASP A 259 8.26 9.04 22.95
N SER A 260 8.07 7.94 23.68
CA SER A 260 8.45 6.57 23.30
C SER A 260 7.67 6.01 22.11
N ASP A 261 6.41 6.45 21.94
CA ASP A 261 5.47 5.86 20.97
C ASP A 261 5.27 6.71 19.71
N MET A 262 5.91 7.88 19.63
CA MET A 262 5.80 8.76 18.47
C MET A 262 6.55 8.19 17.26
N PRO A 263 5.93 8.13 16.07
CA PRO A 263 6.59 7.66 14.86
C PRO A 263 7.76 8.54 14.43
N ASP A 264 8.69 7.93 13.68
CA ASP A 264 9.72 8.65 12.94
C ASP A 264 9.08 9.72 12.03
N HIS A 265 9.59 10.94 12.16
CA HIS A 265 9.15 12.13 11.43
C HIS A 265 10.35 12.92 10.92
N ASP A 266 10.12 14.12 10.38
CA ASP A 266 11.15 14.98 9.79
C ASP A 266 11.91 14.36 8.59
N LEU A 267 11.27 13.41 7.91
CA LEU A 267 11.77 12.81 6.68
C LEU A 267 11.52 13.72 5.48
N GLU A 268 12.16 13.42 4.36
CA GLU A 268 11.86 14.10 3.10
C GLU A 268 10.42 13.80 2.62
N PRO A 269 9.69 14.82 2.14
CA PRO A 269 8.37 14.59 1.53
C PRO A 269 8.43 13.62 0.34
N PRO A 270 7.36 12.83 0.11
CA PRO A 270 7.34 11.83 -0.96
C PRO A 270 7.38 12.48 -2.35
N ARG A 271 8.14 11.89 -3.28
CA ARG A 271 8.23 12.35 -4.69
C ARG A 271 7.74 11.32 -5.70
N PHE A 272 7.18 10.21 -5.23
CA PHE A 272 6.81 9.10 -6.11
C PHE A 272 5.70 9.50 -7.09
N ALA A 273 4.66 10.21 -6.64
CA ALA A 273 3.57 10.63 -7.51
C ALA A 273 4.05 11.49 -8.70
N GLN A 274 5.04 12.37 -8.47
CA GLN A 274 5.66 13.16 -9.54
C GLN A 274 6.37 12.27 -10.56
N LEU A 275 7.24 11.37 -10.10
CA LEU A 275 7.96 10.44 -10.99
C LEU A 275 7.00 9.52 -11.75
N ALA A 276 5.93 9.07 -11.09
CA ALA A 276 4.90 8.26 -11.70
C ALA A 276 4.13 9.04 -12.77
N LEU A 277 3.76 10.29 -12.50
CA LEU A 277 3.11 11.18 -13.47
C LEU A 277 3.98 11.37 -14.71
N GLU A 278 5.25 11.73 -14.53
CA GLU A 278 6.21 11.92 -15.62
C GLU A 278 6.33 10.66 -16.50
N ARG A 279 6.29 9.47 -15.89
CA ARG A 279 6.36 8.20 -16.61
C ARG A 279 5.05 7.82 -17.32
N VAL A 280 3.91 8.03 -16.68
CA VAL A 280 2.59 7.70 -17.26
C VAL A 280 2.25 8.64 -18.42
N LEU A 281 2.68 9.90 -18.37
CA LEU A 281 2.54 10.85 -19.49
C LEU A 281 3.31 10.43 -20.75
N GLN A 282 4.31 9.56 -20.63
CA GLN A 282 5.03 8.99 -21.77
C GLN A 282 4.36 7.74 -22.35
N ASP A 283 3.28 7.27 -21.73
CA ASP A 283 2.52 6.10 -22.18
C ASP A 283 1.34 6.54 -23.04
N TRP A 284 1.42 6.23 -24.34
CA TRP A 284 0.36 6.58 -25.29
C TRP A 284 -0.98 5.91 -24.96
N ASN A 285 -0.96 4.67 -24.46
CA ASN A 285 -2.20 3.96 -24.14
C ASN A 285 -2.90 4.62 -22.95
N ALA A 286 -2.13 5.06 -21.95
CA ALA A 286 -2.66 5.84 -20.83
C ALA A 286 -3.33 7.13 -21.32
N LEU A 287 -2.63 7.93 -22.14
CA LEU A 287 -3.16 9.18 -22.69
C LEU A 287 -4.39 8.96 -23.57
N LYS A 288 -4.31 8.01 -24.52
CA LYS A 288 -5.40 7.68 -25.42
C LYS A 288 -6.64 7.25 -24.63
N SER A 289 -6.48 6.35 -23.66
CA SER A 289 -7.62 5.87 -22.86
C SER A 289 -8.33 7.01 -22.11
N MET A 290 -7.58 7.95 -21.55
CA MET A 290 -8.14 9.09 -20.82
C MET A 290 -8.81 10.11 -21.75
N ILE A 291 -8.19 10.45 -22.90
CA ILE A 291 -8.73 11.44 -23.84
C ILE A 291 -9.97 10.90 -24.55
N MET A 292 -9.95 9.61 -24.91
CA MET A 292 -11.06 8.95 -25.58
C MET A 292 -12.15 8.52 -24.61
N PHE A 293 -11.97 8.72 -23.30
CA PHE A 293 -12.98 8.41 -22.31
C PHE A 293 -14.25 9.23 -22.56
N GLY A 294 -15.38 8.55 -22.80
CA GLY A 294 -16.65 9.19 -23.17
C GLY A 294 -16.82 9.53 -24.65
N SER A 295 -15.84 9.23 -25.52
CA SER A 295 -16.00 9.32 -26.97
C SER A 295 -16.88 8.18 -27.51
N GLN A 296 -17.48 8.37 -28.69
CA GLN A 296 -18.36 7.36 -29.30
C GLN A 296 -17.63 6.06 -29.65
N GLU A 297 -16.30 6.04 -29.78
CA GLU A 297 -15.53 4.80 -30.01
C GLU A 297 -15.49 3.86 -28.80
N ASN A 298 -15.77 4.36 -27.59
CA ASN A 298 -15.96 3.54 -26.38
C ASN A 298 -17.42 3.14 -26.17
N LYS A 299 -18.31 3.51 -27.10
CA LYS A 299 -19.65 2.94 -27.23
C LYS A 299 -19.64 2.01 -28.42
N ASP A 300 -19.46 0.71 -28.21
CA ASP A 300 -19.89 -0.26 -29.20
C ASP A 300 -19.99 -1.65 -28.56
N PRO A 301 -20.97 -2.50 -28.93
CA PRO A 301 -22.41 -2.28 -29.12
C PRO A 301 -23.25 -2.70 -27.89
#